data_AF-A0A084AD28-F1
#
_entry.id   AF-A0A084AD28-F1
#
_cell.length_a   1.000
_cell.length_b   1.000
_cell.length_c   1.000
_cell.angle_alpha   90.00
_cell.angle_beta   90.00
_cell.angle_gamma   90.00
#
_symmetry.space_group_name_H-M   'P 1'
#
loop_
_entity.id
_entity.type
_entity.pdbx_description
1 polymer ?
#
loop_
_entity_poly.entity_id
_entity_poly.type
_entity_poly.pdbx_seq_one_letter_code
_entity_poly.pdbx_strand_id
1 'polypeptide(L)'
;MKSDINVAQDAVSKFWGVDTGSFKGSKISIGSSNIGSIKKGANVSKEMLTDLSDLATCIKKQADKFKDLATIIQARDTQDRNRFSGGK
;
A
#
# COMPACT_ATOMS: atom_id res chain seq x y z
N MET A 1 -19.23 15.51 9.20
CA MET A 1 -18.48 14.29 8.84
C MET A 1 -17.72 13.89 10.10
N LYS A 2 -17.74 12.63 10.53
CA LYS A 2 -16.92 12.15 11.65
C LYS A 2 -15.88 11.20 11.07
N SER A 3 -14.64 11.28 11.54
CA SER A 3 -13.56 10.39 11.12
C SER A 3 -13.14 9.46 12.27
N ASP A 4 -12.98 8.17 11.96
CA ASP A 4 -12.53 7.13 12.89
C ASP A 4 -11.18 6.55 12.43
N ILE A 5 -10.10 6.92 13.12
CA ILE A 5 -8.74 6.42 12.83
C ILE A 5 -8.69 4.89 12.86
N ASN A 6 -9.45 4.26 13.76
CA ASN A 6 -9.47 2.80 13.90
C ASN A 6 -10.02 2.10 12.64
N VAL A 7 -11.02 2.70 11.98
CA VAL A 7 -11.59 2.15 10.73
C VAL A 7 -10.60 2.33 9.58
N ALA A 8 -9.91 3.47 9.51
CA ALA A 8 -8.86 3.69 8.52
C ALA A 8 -7.67 2.74 8.73
N GLN A 9 -7.26 2.49 9.98
CA GLN A 9 -6.20 1.55 10.32
C GLN A 9 -6.57 0.10 9.96
N ASP A 10 -7.80 -0.33 10.23
CA ASP A 10 -8.28 -1.68 9.88
C ASP A 10 -8.39 -1.89 8.36
N ALA A 11 -8.83 -0.88 7.62
CA ALA A 11 -8.84 -0.93 6.15
C ALA A 11 -7.42 -1.00 5.57
N VAL A 12 -6.49 -0.22 6.13
CA VAL A 12 -5.07 -0.28 5.75
C VAL A 12 -4.53 -1.67 6.07
N SER A 13 -4.72 -2.22 7.27
CA SER A 13 -4.15 -3.51 7.72
C SER A 13 -4.59 -4.71 6.86
N LYS A 14 -5.81 -4.71 6.34
CA LYS A 14 -6.33 -5.75 5.43
C LYS A 14 -5.64 -5.78 4.06
N PHE A 15 -5.02 -4.68 3.63
CA PHE A 15 -4.20 -4.64 2.42
C PHE A 15 -2.88 -5.44 2.55
N TRP A 16 -2.44 -5.74 3.77
CA TRP A 16 -1.11 -6.31 4.06
C TRP A 16 -1.04 -7.83 4.03
N GLY A 17 -2.09 -8.52 3.58
CA GLY A 17 -2.06 -9.99 3.41
C GLY A 17 -1.11 -10.47 2.31
N VAL A 18 -0.52 -9.56 1.51
CA VAL A 18 0.34 -9.89 0.38
C VAL A 18 1.72 -9.24 0.58
N ASP A 19 2.72 -10.04 0.96
CA ASP A 19 4.13 -9.60 0.91
C ASP A 19 4.57 -9.56 -0.54
N THR A 20 4.58 -8.36 -1.13
CA THR A 20 5.08 -8.17 -2.50
C THR A 20 6.56 -7.80 -2.55
N GLY A 21 7.19 -7.51 -1.40
CA GLY A 21 8.59 -7.08 -1.34
C GLY A 21 9.55 -8.19 -1.78
N SER A 22 9.16 -9.44 -1.53
CA SER A 22 9.88 -10.64 -1.95
C SER A 22 9.81 -10.95 -3.46
N PHE A 23 9.03 -10.20 -4.24
CA PHE A 23 8.96 -10.33 -5.71
C PHE A 23 9.87 -9.35 -6.46
N LYS A 24 10.27 -8.24 -5.82
CA LYS A 24 11.04 -7.19 -6.49
C LYS A 24 12.45 -7.67 -6.83
N GLY A 25 12.78 -7.69 -8.12
CA GLY A 25 14.11 -8.09 -8.59
C GLY A 25 14.40 -9.59 -8.44
N SER A 26 13.38 -10.40 -8.12
CA SER A 26 13.53 -11.85 -7.95
C SER A 26 14.02 -12.50 -9.25
N LYS A 27 15.01 -13.38 -9.11
CA LYS A 27 15.56 -14.12 -10.24
C LYS A 27 14.68 -15.32 -10.52
N ILE A 28 14.21 -15.43 -11.75
CA ILE A 28 13.49 -16.62 -12.22
C ILE A 28 14.52 -17.63 -12.70
N SER A 29 14.61 -18.76 -12.01
CA SER A 29 15.49 -19.86 -12.41
C SER A 29 14.95 -20.54 -13.66
N ILE A 30 15.79 -20.65 -14.70
CA ILE A 30 15.48 -21.36 -15.95
C ILE A 30 16.30 -22.65 -16.09
N GLY A 31 16.92 -23.12 -15.00
CA GLY A 31 17.78 -24.31 -15.01
C GLY A 31 18.97 -24.17 -15.97
N SER A 32 19.32 -25.25 -16.67
CA SER A 32 20.41 -25.30 -17.67
C SER A 32 20.01 -24.80 -19.06
N SER A 33 18.82 -24.21 -19.20
CA SER A 33 18.26 -23.90 -20.52
C SER A 33 19.03 -22.77 -21.22
N ASN A 34 19.48 -23.02 -22.45
CA ASN A 34 20.22 -22.06 -23.27
C ASN A 34 19.38 -21.41 -24.38
N ILE A 35 18.11 -21.80 -24.50
CA ILE A 35 17.19 -21.31 -25.54
C ILE A 35 16.90 -19.82 -25.31
N GLY A 36 17.14 -19.00 -26.34
CA GLY A 36 17.02 -17.54 -26.25
C GLY A 36 15.62 -17.04 -25.86
N SER A 37 14.56 -17.72 -26.30
CA SER A 37 13.18 -17.38 -25.94
C SER A 37 12.88 -17.62 -24.46
N ILE A 38 13.44 -18.67 -23.84
CA ILE A 38 13.28 -18.96 -22.42
C ILE A 38 13.95 -17.87 -21.56
N LYS A 39 15.15 -17.44 -21.95
CA LYS A 39 15.83 -16.30 -21.30
C LYS A 39 15.02 -15.01 -21.40
N LYS A 40 14.46 -14.71 -22.59
CA LYS A 40 13.58 -13.56 -22.78
C LYS A 40 12.32 -13.66 -21.92
N GLY A 41 11.69 -14.83 -21.87
CA GLY A 41 10.50 -15.07 -21.03
C GLY A 41 10.79 -14.87 -19.54
N ALA A 42 11.96 -15.31 -19.06
CA ALA A 42 12.40 -15.08 -17.68
C ALA A 42 12.61 -13.59 -17.36
N ASN A 43 13.17 -12.82 -18.31
CA ASN A 43 13.35 -11.38 -18.14
C ASN A 43 12.00 -10.65 -18.08
N VAL A 44 11.08 -10.92 -19.01
CA VAL A 44 9.74 -10.33 -19.01
C VAL A 44 9.00 -10.66 -17.72
N SER A 45 9.09 -11.91 -17.27
CA SER A 45 8.44 -12.34 -16.03
C SER A 45 9.03 -11.64 -14.80
N LYS A 46 10.34 -11.39 -14.78
CA LYS A 46 10.99 -10.59 -13.72
C LYS A 46 10.52 -9.13 -13.73
N GLU A 47 10.38 -8.53 -14.91
CA GLU A 47 9.86 -7.17 -15.06
C GLU A 47 8.42 -7.08 -14.54
N MET A 48 7.55 -8.01 -14.93
CA MET A 48 6.17 -8.08 -14.42
C MET A 48 6.10 -8.20 -12.89
N LEU A 49 6.95 -9.03 -12.28
CA LEU A 49 7.01 -9.14 -10.81
C LEU A 49 7.49 -7.85 -10.14
N THR A 50 8.39 -7.12 -10.79
CA THR A 50 8.87 -5.82 -10.32
C THR A 50 7.76 -4.77 -10.40
N ASP A 51 7.06 -4.69 -11.54
CA ASP A 51 5.94 -3.77 -11.75
C ASP A 51 4.79 -4.04 -10.76
N LEU A 52 4.48 -5.31 -10.49
CA LEU A 52 3.48 -5.69 -9.50
C LEU A 52 3.88 -5.24 -8.09
N SER A 53 5.16 -5.41 -7.71
CA SER A 53 5.68 -4.94 -6.43
C SER A 53 5.60 -3.41 -6.31
N ASP A 54 5.90 -2.68 -7.39
CA ASP A 54 5.87 -1.23 -7.41
C ASP A 54 4.43 -0.70 -7.35
N LEU A 55 3.49 -1.36 -8.05
CA LEU A 55 2.06 -1.07 -7.94
C LEU A 55 1.54 -1.26 -6.52
N ALA A 56 1.85 -2.40 -5.88
CA ALA A 56 1.45 -2.67 -4.50
C ALA A 56 2.03 -1.62 -3.53
N THR A 57 3.29 -1.22 -3.74
CA THR A 57 3.93 -0.14 -2.97
C THR A 57 3.22 1.21 -3.18
N CYS A 58 2.81 1.52 -4.41
CA CYS A 58 2.08 2.74 -4.71
C CYS A 58 0.72 2.76 -4.00
N ILE A 59 -0.05 1.67 -4.11
CA ILE A 59 -1.36 1.56 -3.44
C ILE A 59 -1.20 1.70 -1.93
N LYS A 60 -0.17 1.07 -1.33
CA LYS A 60 0.15 1.25 0.10
C LYS A 60 0.38 2.72 0.47
N LYS A 61 1.20 3.45 -0.29
CA LYS A 61 1.42 4.88 -0.06
C LYS A 61 0.12 5.68 -0.11
N GLN A 62 -0.80 5.31 -1.00
CA GLN A 62 -2.11 5.95 -1.08
C GLN A 62 -3.01 5.57 0.11
N ALA A 63 -2.96 4.31 0.56
CA ALA A 63 -3.68 3.81 1.72
C ALA A 63 -3.25 4.57 3.01
N ASP A 64 -1.95 4.76 3.20
CA ASP A 64 -1.39 5.49 4.34
C ASP A 64 -1.90 6.95 4.39
N LYS A 65 -2.10 7.61 3.24
CA LYS A 65 -2.67 8.95 3.20
C LYS A 65 -4.09 9.03 3.76
N PHE A 66 -4.91 7.99 3.62
CA PHE A 66 -6.25 7.98 4.21
C PHE A 66 -6.18 7.96 5.74
N LYS A 67 -5.18 7.28 6.32
CA LYS A 67 -4.93 7.28 7.76
C LYS A 67 -4.50 8.67 8.24
N ASP A 68 -3.62 9.34 7.50
CA ASP A 68 -3.17 10.70 7.82
C ASP A 68 -4.35 11.69 7.74
N LEU A 69 -5.14 11.60 6.67
CA LEU A 69 -6.35 12.42 6.51
C LEU A 69 -7.35 12.19 7.65
N ALA A 70 -7.59 10.93 8.02
CA ALA A 70 -8.47 10.60 9.14
C ALA A 70 -7.98 11.22 10.45
N THR A 71 -6.67 11.19 10.70
CA THR A 71 -6.03 11.81 11.85
C THR A 71 -6.25 13.32 11.88
N ILE A 72 -6.05 14.00 10.75
CA ILE A 72 -6.26 15.45 10.62
C ILE A 72 -7.75 15.83 10.81
N ILE A 73 -8.68 15.03 10.28
CA ILE A 73 -10.12 15.27 10.45
C ILE A 73 -10.54 15.08 11.90
N GLN A 74 -10.09 14.01 12.57
CA GLN A 74 -10.42 13.76 13.98
C GLN A 74 -9.88 14.86 14.90
N ALA A 75 -8.68 15.37 14.62
CA ALA A 75 -8.11 16.51 15.35
C ALA A 75 -8.98 17.77 15.19
N ARG A 76 -9.42 18.07 13.96
CA ARG A 76 -10.35 19.18 13.68
C ARG A 76 -11.70 18.99 14.37
N ASP A 77 -12.30 17.80 14.27
CA ASP A 77 -13.58 17.49 14.91
C ASP A 77 -13.51 17.69 16.43
N THR A 78 -12.37 17.36 17.05
CA THR A 78 -12.13 17.57 18.49
C THR A 78 -12.01 19.06 18.82
N GLN A 79 -11.26 19.82 18.03
CA GLN A 79 -11.10 21.26 18.20
C GLN A 79 -12.44 22.00 18.07
N ASP A 80 -13.21 21.68 17.02
CA ASP A 80 -14.51 22.29 16.78
C ASP A 80 -15.47 21.95 17.94
N ARG A 81 -15.51 20.69 18.38
CA ARG A 81 -16.30 20.29 19.55
C ARG A 81 -15.95 21.10 20.80
N ASN A 82 -14.66 21.30 21.07
CA ASN A 82 -14.22 22.09 22.22
C ASN A 82 -14.65 23.56 22.08
N ARG A 83 -14.52 24.13 20.88
CA ARG A 83 -14.93 25.50 20.58
C ARG A 83 -16.44 25.74 20.75
N PHE A 84 -17.28 24.77 20.38
CA PHE A 84 -18.73 24.88 20.49
C PHE A 84 -19.31 24.38 21.83
N SER A 85 -18.54 23.63 22.63
CA SER A 85 -18.97 23.16 23.96
C SER A 85 -18.59 24.10 25.12
N GLY A 86 -17.56 24.95 24.95
CA GLY A 86 -17.13 25.93 25.95
C GLY A 86 -17.92 27.25 25.98
N GLY A 87 -19.04 27.34 25.25
CA GLY A 87 -19.89 28.54 25.15
C GLY A 87 -21.17 28.51 26.00
N LYS A 88 -21.18 27.78 27.13
CA LYS A 88 -22.25 27.84 28.12
C LYS A 88 -21.74 28.40 29.44
#